data_AF-C6JT50-F1
#
_entry.id   AF-C6JT50-F1
#
_cell.length_a   1.000
_cell.length_b   1.000
_cell.length_c   1.000
_cell.angle_alpha   90.00
_cell.angle_beta   90.00
_cell.angle_gamma   90.00
#
_symmetry.space_group_name_H-M   'P 1'
#
loop_
_entity.id
_entity.type
_entity.pdbx_description
1 polymer ?
#
loop_
_entity_poly.entity_id
_entity_poly.type
_entity_poly.pdbx_seq_one_letter_code
_entity_poly.pdbx_strand_id
1 'polypeptide(L)'
;PKIYRMKLWATNEVRAKSKFWYFLRKLKKVKKSNGQVLAINEIFEKNPTRIDNYGIWLRYQSRTGYHNMYKEYRDTTLNGAVEQMYNEMASRHRVRFPCIQ
;
A
#
# COMPACT_ATOMS: atom_id res chain seq x y z
N PRO A 1 -5.80 4.18 25.49
CA PRO A 1 -6.25 3.73 24.15
C PRO A 1 -5.10 3.07 23.38
N LYS A 2 -5.34 1.98 22.62
CA LYS A 2 -4.28 1.34 21.82
C LYS A 2 -3.96 2.22 20.60
N ILE A 3 -2.68 2.48 20.37
CA ILE A 3 -2.19 3.26 19.23
C ILE A 3 -1.90 2.30 18.08
N TYR A 4 -2.36 2.65 16.87
CA TYR A 4 -2.14 1.87 15.65
C TYR A 4 -1.29 2.67 14.67
N ARG A 5 -0.31 2.00 14.05
CA ARG A 5 0.56 2.56 13.00
C ARG A 5 0.48 1.70 11.76
N MET A 6 0.42 2.31 10.58
CA MET A 6 0.39 1.62 9.29
C MET A 6 1.27 2.35 8.29
N LYS A 7 2.09 1.60 7.55
CA LYS A 7 2.85 2.11 6.41
C LYS A 7 1.96 1.97 5.16
N LEU A 8 1.80 3.07 4.43
CA LEU A 8 0.89 3.15 3.28
C LEU A 8 1.58 3.87 2.12
N TRP A 9 1.29 3.42 0.90
CA TRP A 9 1.63 4.14 -0.32
C TRP A 9 0.41 4.89 -0.85
N ALA A 10 0.56 6.20 -0.98
CA ALA A 10 -0.46 7.13 -1.47
C ALA A 10 0.22 8.38 -2.06
N THR A 11 -0.49 9.07 -2.97
CA THR A 11 0.02 10.26 -3.66
C THR A 11 -0.03 11.54 -2.82
N ASN A 12 -0.85 11.56 -1.77
CA ASN A 12 -1.00 12.69 -0.87
C ASN A 12 -1.50 12.24 0.51
N GLU A 13 -1.36 13.11 1.50
CA GLU A 13 -1.81 12.84 2.87
C GLU A 13 -3.31 12.54 2.97
N VAL A 14 -4.14 13.19 2.16
CA VAL A 14 -5.60 13.00 2.18
C VAL A 14 -5.97 11.57 1.79
N ARG A 15 -5.36 11.04 0.72
CA ARG A 15 -5.55 9.64 0.30
C ARG A 15 -4.92 8.66 1.29
N ALA A 16 -3.79 9.02 1.90
CA ALA A 16 -3.17 8.22 2.97
C ALA A 16 -4.12 8.08 4.18
N LYS A 17 -4.69 9.19 4.67
CA LYS A 17 -5.73 9.20 5.74
C LYS A 17 -6.93 8.34 5.36
N SER A 18 -7.43 8.47 4.12
CA SER A 18 -8.57 7.69 3.64
C SER A 18 -8.29 6.18 3.63
N LYS A 19 -7.14 5.76 3.06
CA LYS A 19 -6.69 4.36 3.10
C LYS A 19 -6.50 3.86 4.54
N PHE A 20 -5.96 4.70 5.42
CA PHE A 20 -5.76 4.35 6.82
C PHE A 20 -7.07 3.94 7.48
N TRP A 21 -8.11 4.78 7.36
CA TRP A 21 -9.43 4.47 7.90
C TRP A 21 -10.11 3.28 7.22
N TYR A 22 -9.89 3.08 5.92
CA TYR A 22 -10.40 1.92 5.19
C TYR A 22 -9.92 0.60 5.81
N PHE A 23 -8.61 0.47 6.04
CA PHE A 23 -8.02 -0.73 6.64
C PHE A 23 -8.36 -0.84 8.12
N LEU A 24 -8.34 0.25 8.87
CA LEU A 24 -8.60 0.23 10.31
C LEU A 24 -10.06 -0.17 10.62
N ARG A 25 -11.01 0.23 9.76
CA ARG A 25 -12.39 -0.26 9.81
C ARG A 25 -12.49 -1.77 9.61
N LYS A 26 -11.73 -2.34 8.67
CA LYS A 26 -11.71 -3.79 8.40
C LYS A 26 -11.04 -4.59 9.52
N LEU A 27 -9.93 -4.08 10.06
CA LEU A 27 -9.09 -4.81 11.01
C LEU A 27 -9.57 -4.68 12.47
N LYS A 28 -10.06 -3.50 12.86
CA LYS A 28 -10.36 -3.16 14.27
C LYS A 28 -11.77 -2.59 14.48
N LYS A 29 -12.61 -2.55 13.44
CA LYS A 29 -13.99 -2.02 13.49
C LYS A 29 -14.10 -0.58 14.01
N VAL A 30 -13.03 0.21 13.93
CA VAL A 30 -13.04 1.64 14.32
C VAL A 30 -13.36 2.50 13.10
N LYS A 31 -14.19 3.52 13.30
CA LYS A 31 -14.56 4.51 12.27
C LYS A 31 -13.82 5.81 12.49
N LYS A 32 -13.67 6.60 11.42
CA LYS A 32 -13.07 7.96 11.46
C LYS A 32 -13.74 8.88 12.49
N SER A 33 -15.05 8.76 12.71
CA SER A 33 -15.79 9.54 13.70
C SER A 33 -15.39 9.23 15.15
N ASN A 34 -14.88 8.02 15.41
CA ASN A 34 -14.62 7.52 16.76
C ASN A 34 -13.12 7.46 17.07
N GLY A 35 -12.28 8.09 16.24
CA GLY A 35 -10.84 8.08 16.43
C GLY A 35 -10.15 9.28 15.80
N GLN A 36 -8.91 9.52 16.20
CA GLN A 36 -8.11 10.64 15.75
C GLN A 36 -6.80 10.15 15.13
N VAL A 37 -6.31 10.87 14.13
CA VAL A 37 -4.98 10.65 13.57
C VAL A 37 -3.98 11.45 14.41
N LEU A 38 -3.01 10.76 15.01
CA LEU A 38 -2.00 11.39 15.87
C LEU A 38 -0.90 12.08 15.08
N ALA A 39 -0.35 11.39 14.07
CA ALA A 39 0.74 11.88 13.23
C ALA A 39 0.71 11.22 11.86
N ILE A 40 1.23 11.93 10.85
CA ILE A 40 1.49 11.42 9.51
C ILE A 40 2.88 11.87 9.14
N ASN A 41 3.74 10.90 8.90
CA ASN A 41 5.13 11.14 8.55
C ASN A 41 5.39 10.52 7.19
N GLU A 42 5.88 11.31 6.25
CA GLU A 42 6.39 10.81 4.99
C GLU A 42 7.73 10.11 5.23
N ILE A 43 7.91 8.95 4.61
CA ILE A 43 9.12 8.14 4.74
C ILE A 43 9.83 8.16 3.40
N PHE A 44 11.03 8.74 3.40
CA PHE A 44 11.95 8.71 2.26
C PHE A 44 12.91 7.52 2.37
N GLU A 45 13.36 7.03 1.23
CA GLU A 45 14.33 5.94 1.18
C GLU A 45 15.67 6.41 1.75
N LYS A 46 16.33 5.56 2.55
CA LYS A 46 17.59 5.95 3.22
C LYS A 46 18.75 6.07 2.22
N ASN A 47 18.82 5.13 1.28
CA ASN A 47 19.92 5.01 0.33
C ASN A 47 19.36 4.87 -1.10
N PRO A 48 18.98 5.98 -1.76
CA PRO A 48 18.36 5.93 -3.09
C PRO A 48 19.32 5.54 -4.23
N THR A 49 20.61 5.34 -3.93
CA THR A 49 21.65 4.99 -4.91
C THR A 49 21.98 3.50 -4.92
N ARG A 50 21.51 2.74 -3.92
CA ARG A 50 21.77 1.31 -3.81
C ARG A 50 20.62 0.54 -4.48
N ILE A 51 20.97 -0.40 -5.36
CA ILE A 51 20.00 -1.31 -5.97
C ILE A 51 19.75 -2.45 -5.01
N ASP A 52 18.49 -2.66 -4.64
CA ASP A 52 18.05 -3.78 -3.81
C ASP A 52 16.93 -4.56 -4.53
N ASN A 53 16.66 -5.78 -4.05
CA ASN A 53 15.55 -6.61 -4.54
C ASN A 53 14.41 -6.56 -3.51
N TYR A 54 13.23 -6.08 -3.93
CA TYR A 54 12.06 -5.91 -3.08
C TYR A 54 11.04 -7.01 -3.34
N GLY A 55 10.81 -7.86 -2.34
CA GLY A 55 9.70 -8.82 -2.33
C GLY A 55 8.40 -8.16 -1.88
N ILE A 56 7.41 -8.10 -2.76
CA ILE A 56 6.08 -7.54 -2.51
C ILE A 56 5.06 -8.68 -2.42
N TRP A 57 4.38 -8.75 -1.28
CA TRP A 57 3.18 -9.56 -1.10
C TRP A 57 1.98 -8.67 -1.37
N LEU A 58 1.10 -9.09 -2.28
CA LEU A 58 -0.10 -8.34 -2.64
C LEU A 58 -1.32 -9.25 -2.65
N ARG A 59 -2.45 -8.70 -2.24
CA ARG A 59 -3.75 -9.33 -2.43
C ARG A 59 -4.54 -8.51 -3.42
N TYR A 60 -5.00 -9.12 -4.51
CA TYR A 60 -5.76 -8.42 -5.53
C TYR A 60 -7.11 -9.07 -5.81
N GLN A 61 -8.04 -8.25 -6.28
CA GLN A 61 -9.35 -8.68 -6.76
C GLN A 61 -9.30 -8.84 -8.29
N SER A 62 -9.47 -10.07 -8.76
CA SER A 62 -9.71 -10.39 -10.16
C SER A 62 -11.21 -10.29 -10.49
N ARG A 63 -11.60 -10.63 -11.71
CA ARG A 63 -13.01 -10.73 -12.11
C ARG A 63 -13.74 -11.87 -11.42
N THR A 64 -13.02 -12.91 -11.00
CA THR A 64 -13.58 -14.16 -10.48
C THR A 64 -13.42 -14.29 -8.97
N GLY A 65 -12.50 -13.55 -8.34
CA GLY A 65 -12.30 -13.66 -6.90
C GLY A 65 -11.12 -12.86 -6.35
N TYR A 66 -10.72 -13.18 -5.12
CA TYR A 66 -9.54 -12.61 -4.49
C TYR A 66 -8.37 -13.59 -4.59
N HIS A 67 -7.21 -13.08 -4.97
CA HIS A 67 -5.99 -13.88 -5.10
C HIS A 67 -4.83 -13.19 -4.37
N ASN A 68 -3.98 -14.00 -3.75
CA ASN A 68 -2.72 -13.55 -3.18
C ASN A 68 -1.60 -13.82 -4.18
N MET A 69 -0.64 -12.92 -4.24
CA MET A 69 0.51 -13.03 -5.12
C MET A 69 1.75 -12.53 -4.39
N TYR A 70 2.87 -13.20 -4.62
CA TYR A 70 4.19 -12.75 -4.22
C TYR A 70 4.97 -12.42 -5.48
N LYS A 71 5.70 -11.30 -5.46
CA LYS A 71 6.53 -10.91 -6.58
C LYS A 71 7.71 -10.07 -6.15
N GLU A 72 8.84 -10.25 -6.83
CA GLU A 72 10.07 -9.51 -6.60
C GLU A 72 10.29 -8.46 -7.69
N TYR A 73 10.71 -7.26 -7.27
CA TYR A 73 11.05 -6.15 -8.14
C TYR A 73 12.45 -5.64 -7.78
N ARG A 74 13.28 -5.39 -8.80
CA ARG A 74 14.61 -4.83 -8.62
C ARG A 74 14.55 -3.34 -8.89
N ASP A 75 14.86 -2.54 -7.88
CA ASP A 75 14.82 -1.07 -7.98
C ASP A 75 15.79 -0.44 -6.96
N THR A 76 16.03 0.86 -7.07
CA THR A 76 16.79 1.63 -6.08
C THR A 76 15.93 2.19 -4.96
N THR A 77 14.61 2.21 -5.13
CA THR A 77 13.67 2.70 -4.13
C THR A 77 12.46 1.79 -3.99
N LEU A 78 11.92 1.71 -2.77
CA LEU A 78 10.68 0.98 -2.51
C LEU A 78 9.47 1.59 -3.25
N ASN A 79 9.48 2.91 -3.47
CA ASN A 79 8.41 3.59 -4.21
C ASN A 79 8.42 3.20 -5.70
N GLY A 80 9.60 3.15 -6.32
CA GLY A 80 9.75 2.67 -7.69
C GLY A 80 9.30 1.22 -7.84
N ALA A 81 9.69 0.34 -6.91
CA ALA A 81 9.25 -1.05 -6.91
C ALA A 81 7.73 -1.20 -6.82
N VAL A 82 7.06 -0.39 -5.99
CA VAL A 82 5.60 -0.37 -5.87
C VAL A 82 4.92 0.20 -7.12
N GLU A 83 5.52 1.20 -7.78
CA GLU A 83 5.02 1.74 -9.06
C GLU A 83 5.14 0.70 -10.19
N GLN A 84 6.28 0.01 -10.29
CA GLN A 84 6.45 -1.11 -11.21
C GLN A 84 5.39 -2.20 -10.97
N MET A 85 5.12 -2.53 -9.71
CA MET A 85 4.05 -3.47 -9.35
C MET A 85 2.68 -3.01 -9.84
N TYR A 86 2.31 -1.74 -9.61
CA TYR A 86 1.03 -1.21 -10.07
C TYR A 86 0.89 -1.25 -11.60
N ASN A 87 1.95 -0.85 -12.32
CA ASN A 87 1.97 -0.87 -13.78
C ASN A 87 1.85 -2.28 -14.33
N GLU A 88 2.55 -3.24 -13.74
CA GLU A 88 2.46 -4.63 -14.14
C GLU A 88 1.07 -5.22 -13.88
N MET A 89 0.49 -4.98 -12.70
CA MET A 89 -0.85 -5.46 -12.36
C MET A 89 -1.92 -4.87 -13.28
N ALA A 90 -1.76 -3.61 -13.68
CA ALA A 90 -2.63 -2.96 -14.67
C ALA A 90 -2.45 -3.55 -16.07
N SER A 91 -1.22 -3.87 -16.48
CA SER A 91 -0.93 -4.40 -17.81
C SER A 91 -1.31 -5.88 -17.96
N ARG A 92 -0.73 -6.76 -17.12
CA ARG A 92 -0.86 -8.23 -17.26
C ARG A 92 -2.20 -8.76 -16.77
N HIS A 93 -2.72 -8.18 -15.68
CA HIS A 93 -3.92 -8.69 -15.03
C HIS A 93 -5.13 -7.74 -15.15
N ARG A 94 -4.95 -6.55 -15.76
CA ARG A 94 -5.98 -5.51 -15.89
C ARG A 94 -6.60 -5.11 -14.55
N VAL A 95 -5.80 -5.17 -13.48
CA VAL A 95 -6.24 -4.87 -12.12
C VAL A 95 -6.02 -3.38 -11.85
N ARG A 96 -7.06 -2.72 -11.35
CA ARG A 96 -7.00 -1.30 -10.99
C ARG A 96 -6.49 -1.12 -9.56
N PHE A 97 -5.92 0.04 -9.27
CA PHE A 97 -5.42 0.41 -7.93
C PHE A 97 -6.40 0.11 -6.77
N PRO A 98 -7.73 0.40 -6.85
CA PRO A 98 -8.65 0.09 -5.75
C PRO A 98 -8.83 -1.40 -5.46
N CYS A 99 -8.45 -2.25 -6.42
CA CYS A 99 -8.59 -3.70 -6.35
C CYS A 99 -7.33 -4.38 -5.78
N ILE A 100 -6.29 -3.63 -5.40
CA ILE A 100 -5.02 -4.15 -4.87
C ILE A 100 -4.88 -3.71 -3.41
N GLN A 101 -4.48 -4.65 -2.55
CA GLN A 101 -4.22 -4.48 -1.12
C GLN A 101 -2.78 -4.85 -0.79
#